data_AF-A0A2I0WZW8-F1
#
_entry.id   AF-A0A2I0WZW8-F1
#
_cell.length_a   1.000
_cell.length_b   1.000
_cell.length_c   1.000
_cell.angle_alpha   90.00
_cell.angle_beta   90.00
_cell.angle_gamma   90.00
#
_symmetry.space_group_name_H-M   'P 1'
#
loop_
_entity.id
_entity.type
_entity.pdbx_description
1 polymer ?
#
loop_
_entity_poly.entity_id
_entity_poly.type
_entity_poly.pdbx_seq_one_letter_code
_entity_poly.pdbx_strand_id
1 'polypeptide(L)'
;MLDEYKLPKYFWAEAINTACYVTNTVYLRTILKKTPYEIFFGKKPKISHLHVFGCKCFILNNDKDPLGKFDSKSDDGIFLGYSIFGKSFRVFNKRKLIVEESVHVIFDENSIDLIRNDLNDDHIENIKKINLEEKEGDSLPKEWRYNRNHPKESIIGDPSQGVKTRRNLSDEVEHSAFLSEIEPKNIDEALQNNFWIIAKEEELNQFIRNDIWELVTRPHDQNIIGTKWVYKNKLDDSGSIIRNKARLVAQGYTQIEGINFEESFAPVARLEAIRLLLAFACFKVFKLFQMDVKSAFLNGYIDQYVFVEQPTGFESINFPNHVYKLKKVLYGLKEAPRAWYDRLSTFLIEYSFRKGKVDTTLFIKNIGDDLIIIQIYVDDILFGSTNERLSHEFSSLMSKEF
;
A
#
# COMPACT_ATOMS: atom_id res chain seq x y z
N MET A 1 3.71 -22.37 13.28
CA MET A 1 3.82 -22.31 11.81
C MET A 1 5.26 -22.19 11.30
N LEU A 2 5.89 -21.01 11.21
CA LEU A 2 7.28 -20.93 10.70
C LEU A 2 8.32 -21.50 11.67
N ASP A 3 8.26 -21.08 12.93
CA ASP A 3 9.21 -21.49 13.98
C ASP A 3 9.12 -23.00 14.29
N GLU A 4 7.89 -23.52 14.31
CA GLU A 4 7.54 -24.92 14.57
C GLU A 4 8.23 -25.92 13.61
N TYR A 5 8.37 -25.54 12.34
CA TYR A 5 9.07 -26.33 11.32
C TYR A 5 10.45 -25.74 10.96
N LYS A 6 10.96 -24.79 11.77
CA LYS A 6 12.23 -24.08 11.56
C LYS A 6 12.41 -23.52 10.14
N LEU A 7 11.33 -23.01 9.56
CA LEU A 7 11.36 -22.47 8.21
C LEU A 7 11.97 -21.06 8.18
N PRO A 8 12.75 -20.74 7.13
CA PRO A 8 13.29 -19.39 6.96
C PRO A 8 12.22 -18.29 6.93
N LYS A 9 12.58 -17.11 7.46
CA LYS A 9 11.67 -15.95 7.55
C LYS A 9 11.16 -15.45 6.19
N TYR A 10 11.85 -15.73 5.09
CA TYR A 10 11.38 -15.30 3.76
C TYR A 10 10.11 -16.05 3.30
N PHE A 11 9.73 -17.17 3.92
CA PHE A 11 8.45 -17.83 3.67
C PHE A 11 7.25 -17.22 4.42
N TRP A 12 7.43 -16.06 5.09
CA TRP A 12 6.35 -15.47 5.90
C TRP A 12 5.09 -15.12 5.11
N ALA A 13 5.24 -14.65 3.86
CA ALA A 13 4.10 -14.30 3.02
C ALA A 13 3.23 -15.52 2.72
N GLU A 14 3.85 -16.68 2.45
CA GLU A 14 3.16 -17.95 2.21
C GLU A 14 2.48 -18.48 3.49
N ALA A 15 3.11 -18.29 4.65
CA ALA A 15 2.51 -18.64 5.94
C ALA A 15 1.23 -17.83 6.21
N ILE A 16 1.24 -16.52 5.93
CA ILE A 16 0.04 -15.68 6.08
C ILE A 16 -1.04 -16.06 5.09
N ASN A 17 -0.69 -16.28 3.82
CA ASN A 17 -1.66 -16.69 2.81
C ASN A 17 -2.35 -18.00 3.21
N THR A 18 -1.58 -18.96 3.73
CA THR A 18 -2.10 -20.22 4.24
C THR A 18 -3.00 -20.02 5.46
N ALA A 19 -2.60 -19.19 6.43
CA ALA A 19 -3.43 -18.89 7.60
C ALA A 19 -4.76 -18.22 7.21
N CYS A 20 -4.73 -17.28 6.26
CA CYS A 20 -5.93 -16.65 5.71
C CYS A 20 -6.84 -17.67 5.01
N TYR A 21 -6.27 -18.56 4.18
CA TYR A 21 -7.01 -19.61 3.50
C TYR A 21 -7.72 -20.54 4.50
N VAL A 22 -6.98 -21.03 5.51
CA VAL A 22 -7.52 -21.92 6.55
C VAL A 22 -8.62 -21.19 7.34
N THR A 23 -8.39 -19.95 7.76
CA THR A 23 -9.37 -19.15 8.51
C THR A 23 -10.66 -18.97 7.71
N ASN A 24 -10.56 -18.62 6.43
CA ASN A 24 -11.73 -18.48 5.55
C ASN A 24 -12.46 -19.81 5.31
N THR A 25 -11.77 -20.94 5.49
CA THR A 25 -12.33 -22.27 5.23
C THR A 25 -13.01 -22.86 6.47
N VAL A 26 -12.33 -22.89 7.61
CA VAL A 26 -12.77 -23.66 8.80
C VAL A 26 -13.17 -22.82 10.01
N TYR A 27 -12.88 -21.51 10.04
CA TYR A 27 -13.19 -20.70 11.22
C TYR A 27 -14.70 -20.60 11.43
N LEU A 28 -15.19 -21.11 12.55
CA LEU A 28 -16.61 -21.10 12.88
C LEU A 28 -17.00 -19.74 13.47
N ARG A 29 -17.92 -19.02 12.82
CA ARG A 29 -18.52 -17.83 13.41
C ARG A 29 -19.56 -18.26 14.44
N THR A 30 -19.27 -18.05 15.72
CA THR A 30 -20.09 -18.49 16.88
C THR A 30 -21.55 -18.07 16.78
N ILE A 31 -21.81 -16.83 16.34
CA ILE A 31 -23.17 -16.26 16.19
C ILE A 31 -23.97 -17.00 15.11
N LEU A 32 -23.34 -17.31 13.98
CA LEU A 32 -24.02 -17.88 12.80
C LEU A 32 -23.97 -19.41 12.76
N LYS A 33 -23.14 -20.04 13.61
CA LYS A 33 -22.81 -21.48 13.61
C LYS A 33 -22.44 -22.00 12.21
N LYS A 34 -21.82 -21.13 11.39
CA LYS A 34 -21.37 -21.43 10.02
C LYS A 34 -19.96 -20.89 9.78
N THR A 35 -19.21 -21.53 8.90
CA THR A 35 -17.90 -21.01 8.44
C THR A 35 -18.08 -19.99 7.30
N PRO A 36 -17.12 -19.07 7.06
CA PRO A 36 -17.17 -18.18 5.90
C PRO A 36 -17.32 -18.94 4.57
N TYR A 37 -16.67 -20.10 4.43
CA TYR A 37 -16.83 -21.00 3.29
C TYR A 37 -18.26 -21.53 3.13
N GLU A 38 -18.91 -21.96 4.22
CA GLU A 38 -20.31 -22.41 4.19
C GLU A 38 -21.27 -21.29 3.83
N ILE A 39 -21.01 -20.07 4.30
CA ILE A 39 -21.81 -18.89 3.99
C ILE A 39 -21.69 -18.56 2.50
N PHE A 40 -20.48 -18.65 1.93
CA PHE A 40 -20.22 -18.25 0.54
C PHE A 40 -20.63 -19.32 -0.48
N PHE A 41 -20.37 -20.60 -0.22
CA PHE A 41 -20.62 -21.69 -1.18
C PHE A 41 -21.84 -22.56 -0.85
N GLY A 42 -22.52 -22.32 0.27
CA GLY A 42 -23.71 -23.07 0.68
C GLY A 42 -23.46 -24.54 1.05
N LYS A 43 -22.20 -24.96 1.16
CA LYS A 43 -21.78 -26.34 1.46
C LYS A 43 -20.63 -26.37 2.47
N LYS A 44 -20.53 -27.46 3.23
CA LYS A 44 -19.44 -27.65 4.20
C LYS A 44 -18.09 -27.80 3.50
N PRO A 45 -17.01 -27.22 4.03
CA PRO A 45 -15.66 -27.42 3.50
C PRO A 45 -15.22 -28.88 3.66
N LYS A 46 -14.45 -29.38 2.69
CA LYS A 46 -13.80 -30.69 2.81
C LYS A 46 -12.49 -30.53 3.58
N ILE A 47 -12.45 -31.01 4.82
CA ILE A 47 -11.28 -30.89 5.70
C ILE A 47 -10.11 -31.73 5.20
N SER A 48 -10.36 -32.81 4.45
CA SER A 48 -9.33 -33.69 3.87
C SER A 48 -8.40 -33.00 2.86
N HIS A 49 -8.70 -31.77 2.46
CA HIS A 49 -7.84 -30.98 1.58
C HIS A 49 -6.81 -30.14 2.36
N LEU A 50 -6.99 -30.01 3.68
CA LEU A 50 -6.13 -29.19 4.51
C LEU A 50 -4.92 -29.97 5.00
N HIS A 51 -3.75 -29.40 4.80
CA HIS A 51 -2.46 -29.96 5.17
C HIS A 51 -1.68 -29.03 6.10
N VAL A 52 -0.78 -29.61 6.89
CA VAL A 52 0.03 -28.87 7.87
C VAL A 52 1.10 -28.06 7.15
N PHE A 53 1.05 -26.72 7.28
CA PHE A 53 2.06 -25.83 6.68
C PHE A 53 3.48 -26.20 7.14
N GLY A 54 4.40 -26.29 6.19
CA GLY A 54 5.80 -26.61 6.46
C GLY A 54 6.11 -28.09 6.54
N CYS A 55 5.12 -28.98 6.40
CA CYS A 55 5.36 -30.42 6.37
C CYS A 55 6.22 -30.84 5.16
N LYS A 56 6.89 -31.99 5.29
CA LYS A 56 7.60 -32.60 4.19
C LYS A 56 6.57 -33.09 3.17
N CYS A 57 6.82 -32.86 1.89
CA CYS A 57 5.97 -33.36 0.82
C CYS A 57 6.78 -33.86 -0.37
N PHE A 58 6.21 -34.79 -1.13
CA PHE A 58 6.80 -35.35 -2.33
C PHE A 58 5.99 -34.90 -3.55
N ILE A 59 6.67 -34.22 -4.47
CA ILE A 59 6.08 -33.62 -5.66
C ILE A 59 6.31 -34.57 -6.82
N LEU A 60 5.24 -35.06 -7.46
CA LEU A 60 5.37 -35.94 -8.61
C LEU A 60 5.96 -35.18 -9.81
N ASN A 61 7.02 -35.73 -10.38
CA ASN A 61 7.64 -35.21 -11.60
C ASN A 61 6.84 -35.69 -12.81
N ASN A 62 5.79 -34.94 -13.17
CA ASN A 62 4.93 -35.20 -14.32
C ASN A 62 5.66 -34.90 -15.65
N ASP A 63 6.60 -35.75 -16.03
CA ASP A 63 7.31 -35.72 -17.33
C ASP A 63 8.04 -34.39 -17.63
N LYS A 64 8.35 -33.59 -16.61
CA LYS A 64 9.08 -32.31 -16.79
C LYS A 64 10.56 -32.55 -17.11
N ASP A 65 11.10 -33.69 -16.67
CA ASP A 65 12.45 -34.15 -16.97
C ASP A 65 12.39 -35.51 -17.68
N PRO A 66 13.29 -35.80 -18.64
CA PRO A 66 13.39 -37.13 -19.24
C PRO A 66 13.97 -38.12 -18.23
N LEU A 67 13.08 -38.81 -17.50
CA LEU A 67 13.44 -39.79 -16.48
C LEU A 67 13.52 -41.20 -17.08
N GLY A 68 14.61 -41.91 -16.80
CA GLY A 68 14.77 -43.34 -17.07
C GLY A 68 13.88 -44.22 -16.20
N LYS A 69 13.78 -45.51 -16.55
CA LYS A 69 12.88 -46.48 -15.88
C LYS A 69 13.14 -46.63 -14.37
N PHE A 70 14.36 -46.35 -13.91
CA PHE A 70 14.80 -46.49 -12.52
C PHE A 70 15.04 -45.15 -11.81
N ASP A 71 14.80 -44.01 -12.48
CA ASP A 71 15.04 -42.71 -11.87
C ASP A 71 13.92 -42.34 -10.88
N SER A 72 14.26 -41.53 -9.87
CA SER A 72 13.29 -41.02 -8.91
C SER A 72 12.21 -40.21 -9.64
N LYS A 73 10.95 -40.58 -9.42
CA LYS A 73 9.79 -39.92 -10.03
C LYS A 73 9.22 -38.79 -9.18
N SER A 74 9.81 -38.52 -8.02
CA SER A 74 9.34 -37.47 -7.11
C SER A 74 10.46 -36.63 -6.58
N ASP A 75 10.17 -35.35 -6.38
CA ASP A 75 11.05 -34.39 -5.73
C ASP A 75 10.64 -34.16 -4.29
N ASP A 76 11.62 -34.08 -3.40
CA ASP A 76 11.42 -33.65 -2.03
C ASP A 76 11.08 -32.14 -1.99
N GLY A 77 10.07 -31.80 -1.21
CA GLY A 77 9.60 -30.44 -1.06
C GLY A 77 9.07 -30.11 0.33
N ILE A 78 8.71 -28.85 0.48
CA ILE A 78 8.08 -28.30 1.69
C ILE A 78 6.74 -27.71 1.28
N PHE A 79 5.67 -28.08 2.00
CA PHE A 79 4.36 -27.51 1.76
C PHE A 79 4.27 -26.04 2.22
N LEU A 80 3.90 -25.15 1.30
CA LEU A 80 3.83 -23.70 1.56
C LEU A 80 2.40 -23.13 1.48
N GLY A 81 1.42 -23.86 0.94
CA GLY A 81 0.04 -23.39 0.94
C GLY A 81 -0.79 -23.79 -0.27
N TYR A 82 -1.85 -23.04 -0.52
CA TYR A 82 -2.85 -23.36 -1.55
C TYR A 82 -2.77 -22.36 -2.70
N SER A 83 -3.00 -22.83 -3.93
CA SER A 83 -3.12 -21.94 -5.09
C SER A 83 -4.35 -21.04 -4.98
N ILE A 84 -4.24 -19.83 -5.51
CA ILE A 84 -5.33 -18.84 -5.55
C ILE A 84 -6.35 -19.20 -6.64
N PHE A 85 -5.87 -19.77 -7.76
CA PHE A 85 -6.67 -19.94 -8.98
C PHE A 85 -7.14 -21.38 -9.22
N GLY A 86 -6.71 -22.34 -8.39
CA GLY A 86 -6.95 -23.77 -8.66
C GLY A 86 -6.92 -24.66 -7.42
N LYS A 87 -6.96 -25.98 -7.67
CA LYS A 87 -6.87 -27.04 -6.65
C LYS A 87 -5.43 -27.50 -6.39
N SER A 88 -4.45 -26.79 -6.93
CA SER A 88 -3.04 -27.06 -6.75
C SER A 88 -2.55 -26.59 -5.39
N PHE A 89 -1.49 -27.23 -4.93
CA PHE A 89 -0.74 -26.86 -3.74
C PHE A 89 0.50 -26.08 -4.16
N ARG A 90 0.86 -25.06 -3.38
CA ARG A 90 2.12 -24.33 -3.47
C ARG A 90 3.15 -25.07 -2.63
N VAL A 91 4.25 -25.45 -3.27
CA VAL A 91 5.30 -26.29 -2.66
C VAL A 91 6.67 -25.73 -3.03
N PHE A 92 7.59 -25.73 -2.08
CA PHE A 92 8.99 -25.42 -2.34
C PHE A 92 9.71 -26.70 -2.73
N ASN A 93 10.16 -26.79 -3.98
CA ASN A 93 10.91 -27.92 -4.48
C ASN A 93 12.38 -27.78 -4.07
N LYS A 94 12.88 -28.69 -3.22
CA LYS A 94 14.26 -28.60 -2.69
C LYS A 94 15.32 -28.85 -3.77
N ARG A 95 15.02 -29.68 -4.78
CA ARG A 95 15.94 -29.96 -5.90
C ARG A 95 16.12 -28.75 -6.80
N LYS A 96 15.01 -28.06 -7.11
CA LYS A 96 15.01 -26.91 -8.04
C LYS A 96 15.19 -25.56 -7.35
N LEU A 97 15.04 -25.51 -6.03
CA LEU A 97 15.06 -24.28 -5.22
C LEU A 97 14.02 -23.23 -5.67
N ILE A 98 12.87 -23.68 -6.16
CA ILE A 98 11.76 -22.83 -6.60
C ILE A 98 10.46 -23.17 -5.87
N VAL A 99 9.59 -22.18 -5.73
CA VAL A 99 8.18 -22.40 -5.36
C VAL A 99 7.40 -22.73 -6.63
N GLU A 100 6.80 -23.91 -6.69
CA GLU A 100 5.95 -24.32 -7.81
C GLU A 100 4.56 -24.72 -7.34
N GLU A 101 3.60 -24.69 -8.28
CA GLU A 101 2.25 -25.19 -8.06
C GLU A 101 2.13 -26.61 -8.62
N SER A 102 1.70 -27.55 -7.78
CA SER A 102 1.47 -28.93 -8.18
C SER A 102 0.17 -29.46 -7.60
N VAL A 103 -0.56 -30.22 -8.42
CA VAL A 103 -1.77 -30.94 -7.99
C VAL A 103 -1.39 -32.30 -7.38
N HIS A 104 -0.29 -32.89 -7.82
CA HIS A 104 0.14 -34.22 -7.41
C HIS A 104 1.24 -34.11 -6.36
N VAL A 105 0.79 -33.96 -5.11
CA VAL A 105 1.65 -33.83 -3.94
C VAL A 105 1.22 -34.86 -2.90
N ILE A 106 2.18 -35.61 -2.37
CA ILE A 106 1.98 -36.54 -1.25
C ILE A 106 2.59 -35.89 -0.01
N PHE A 107 1.80 -35.77 1.06
CA PHE A 107 2.22 -35.11 2.30
C PHE A 107 2.65 -36.14 3.34
N ASP A 108 3.78 -35.87 3.98
CA ASP A 108 4.26 -36.58 5.15
C ASP A 108 4.21 -35.62 6.35
N GLU A 109 3.07 -35.67 7.06
CA GLU A 109 2.77 -34.77 8.18
C GLU A 109 3.27 -35.33 9.52
N ASN A 110 3.65 -36.61 9.56
CA ASN A 110 4.06 -37.30 10.79
C ASN A 110 5.57 -37.18 11.06
N SER A 111 6.37 -36.73 10.08
CA SER A 111 7.81 -36.58 10.20
C SER A 111 8.20 -35.23 10.82
N ILE A 112 7.83 -35.01 12.09
CA ILE A 112 8.33 -33.87 12.88
C ILE A 112 9.85 -33.97 13.12
N ASP A 113 10.43 -35.17 13.02
CA ASP A 113 11.81 -35.44 13.44
C ASP A 113 12.90 -35.30 12.35
N LEU A 114 12.57 -35.06 11.07
CA LEU A 114 13.57 -35.13 9.98
C LEU A 114 14.18 -33.79 9.51
N ILE A 115 13.72 -32.63 9.98
CA ILE A 115 14.39 -31.35 9.66
C ILE A 115 15.66 -31.16 10.53
N ARG A 116 15.83 -31.95 11.60
CA ARG A 116 16.96 -31.83 12.54
C ARG A 116 18.33 -32.23 11.97
N ASN A 117 18.41 -33.06 10.92
CA ASN A 117 19.68 -33.64 10.47
C ASN A 117 20.14 -33.26 9.05
N ASP A 118 19.28 -32.72 8.18
CA ASP A 118 19.66 -32.35 6.80
C ASP A 118 20.12 -30.88 6.63
N LEU A 119 20.19 -30.11 7.73
CA LEU A 119 20.70 -28.74 7.75
C LEU A 119 21.95 -28.58 8.62
N ASN A 120 22.66 -29.68 8.92
CA ASN A 120 23.94 -29.62 9.62
C ASN A 120 25.04 -29.03 8.71
N ASP A 121 25.31 -27.75 8.96
CA ASP A 121 26.61 -27.11 9.12
C ASP A 121 27.67 -27.00 8.00
N ASP A 122 27.47 -27.51 6.78
CA ASP A 122 28.46 -27.26 5.69
C ASP A 122 28.02 -26.24 4.63
N HIS A 123 26.75 -25.86 4.55
CA HIS A 123 26.26 -24.86 3.57
C HIS A 123 26.08 -23.44 4.12
N ILE A 124 26.20 -23.24 5.44
CA ILE A 124 26.02 -21.93 6.07
C ILE A 124 27.30 -21.07 6.00
N GLU A 125 28.49 -21.69 5.90
CA GLU A 125 29.74 -20.94 5.69
C GLU A 125 29.84 -20.31 4.29
N ASN A 126 29.24 -20.93 3.26
CA ASN A 126 29.21 -20.34 1.93
C ASN A 126 28.27 -19.12 1.82
N ILE A 127 27.23 -19.02 2.67
CA ILE A 127 26.36 -17.83 2.69
C ILE A 127 27.03 -16.68 3.46
N LYS A 128 27.84 -16.97 4.49
CA LYS A 128 28.58 -15.94 5.23
C LYS A 128 29.81 -15.41 4.48
N LYS A 129 30.44 -16.21 3.63
CA LYS A 129 31.56 -15.75 2.76
C LYS A 129 31.12 -14.88 1.58
N ILE A 130 29.84 -14.88 1.21
CA ILE A 130 29.30 -14.06 0.09
C ILE A 130 29.05 -12.59 0.51
N ASN A 131 29.07 -12.25 1.81
CA ASN A 131 28.69 -10.91 2.28
C ASN A 131 29.84 -9.96 2.66
N LEU A 132 31.09 -10.29 2.31
CA LEU A 132 32.22 -9.39 2.49
C LEU A 132 33.21 -9.57 1.34
N GLU A 133 32.82 -9.11 0.14
CA GLU A 133 33.75 -8.57 -0.86
C GLU A 133 32.93 -7.95 -2.01
N GLU A 134 32.94 -6.63 -2.07
CA GLU A 134 32.55 -5.88 -3.26
C GLU A 134 33.45 -6.30 -4.42
N LYS A 135 32.87 -6.67 -5.57
CA LYS A 135 33.38 -6.24 -6.89
C LYS A 135 32.37 -6.42 -8.02
N GLU A 136 32.49 -5.45 -8.92
CA GLU A 136 31.73 -5.11 -10.11
C GLU A 136 31.49 -6.26 -11.10
N GLY A 137 30.32 -6.20 -11.76
CA GLY A 137 30.13 -6.58 -13.15
C GLY A 137 30.25 -8.06 -13.50
N ASP A 138 29.10 -8.76 -13.57
CA ASP A 138 28.76 -9.53 -14.78
C ASP A 138 27.29 -9.95 -14.80
N SER A 139 26.69 -9.81 -15.98
CA SER A 139 25.27 -9.98 -16.28
C SER A 139 24.70 -11.38 -16.00
N LEU A 140 23.46 -11.42 -15.50
CA LEU A 140 22.60 -12.62 -15.44
C LEU A 140 22.40 -13.25 -16.84
N PRO A 141 22.54 -14.58 -17.04
CA PRO A 141 22.02 -15.23 -18.23
C PRO A 141 20.53 -15.60 -18.06
N LYS A 142 19.69 -14.90 -18.85
CA LYS A 142 18.51 -15.32 -19.65
C LYS A 142 18.14 -16.84 -19.63
N GLU A 143 16.88 -17.31 -19.66
CA GLU A 143 15.69 -16.89 -20.43
C GLU A 143 14.35 -17.31 -19.74
N TRP A 144 13.29 -16.53 -19.98
CA TRP A 144 11.90 -16.85 -19.64
C TRP A 144 11.30 -17.82 -20.67
N ARG A 145 10.74 -18.96 -20.22
CA ARG A 145 9.97 -19.89 -21.09
C ARG A 145 8.48 -19.55 -21.02
N TYR A 146 7.88 -19.20 -22.17
CA TYR A 146 6.44 -18.92 -22.31
C TYR A 146 5.63 -20.17 -22.68
N ASN A 147 4.35 -20.18 -22.29
CA ASN A 147 3.40 -21.28 -22.49
C ASN A 147 2.93 -21.37 -23.96
N ARG A 148 2.71 -22.59 -24.46
CA ARG A 148 2.68 -22.97 -25.89
C ARG A 148 1.48 -22.50 -26.76
N ASN A 149 0.56 -21.68 -26.26
CA ASN A 149 -0.73 -21.48 -26.92
C ASN A 149 -0.95 -20.14 -27.67
N HIS A 150 0.12 -19.45 -28.10
CA HIS A 150 -0.02 -18.28 -28.97
C HIS A 150 0.87 -18.43 -30.23
N PRO A 151 0.31 -18.45 -31.45
CA PRO A 151 1.09 -18.56 -32.69
C PRO A 151 2.02 -17.36 -32.86
N LYS A 152 3.30 -17.60 -33.21
CA LYS A 152 4.31 -16.54 -33.38
C LYS A 152 3.94 -15.56 -34.50
N GLU A 153 3.19 -16.00 -35.50
CA GLU A 153 2.80 -15.16 -36.63
C GLU A 153 1.77 -14.07 -36.23
N SER A 154 1.13 -14.19 -35.07
CA SER A 154 0.17 -13.21 -34.55
C SER A 154 0.79 -12.13 -33.65
N ILE A 155 2.10 -12.20 -33.40
CA ILE A 155 2.80 -11.24 -32.53
C ILE A 155 3.24 -10.04 -33.38
N ILE A 156 2.58 -8.89 -33.17
CA ILE A 156 2.98 -7.63 -33.77
C ILE A 156 4.11 -7.03 -32.91
N GLY A 157 5.34 -7.01 -33.44
CA GLY A 157 6.52 -6.45 -32.79
C GLY A 157 7.52 -7.50 -32.27
N ASP A 158 8.68 -7.06 -31.82
CA ASP A 158 9.71 -7.93 -31.23
C ASP A 158 9.30 -8.35 -29.80
N PRO A 159 9.09 -9.65 -29.51
CA PRO A 159 8.68 -10.14 -28.18
C PRO A 159 9.69 -9.83 -27.07
N SER A 160 10.94 -9.51 -27.41
CA SER A 160 11.98 -9.15 -26.45
C SER A 160 11.96 -7.67 -26.07
N GLN A 161 11.21 -6.84 -26.81
CA GLN A 161 10.95 -5.45 -26.44
C GLN A 161 9.64 -5.38 -25.65
N GLY A 162 9.74 -4.99 -24.37
CA GLY A 162 8.57 -4.69 -23.55
C GLY A 162 7.65 -3.64 -24.20
N VAL A 163 6.39 -3.59 -23.76
CA VAL A 163 5.38 -2.66 -24.28
C VAL A 163 5.82 -1.21 -24.06
N LYS A 164 6.22 -0.53 -25.13
CA LYS A 164 6.59 0.89 -25.12
C LYS A 164 5.45 1.73 -25.67
N THR A 165 4.66 2.34 -24.79
CA THR A 165 3.81 3.48 -25.18
C THR A 165 4.72 4.67 -25.45
N ARG A 166 4.55 5.31 -26.61
CA ARG A 166 5.40 6.40 -27.14
C ARG A 166 5.45 7.69 -26.28
N ARG A 167 4.89 7.69 -25.07
CA ARG A 167 4.90 8.84 -24.13
C ARG A 167 5.82 8.68 -22.92
N ASN A 168 6.29 7.47 -22.59
CA ASN A 168 7.13 7.27 -21.39
C ASN A 168 8.64 7.40 -21.64
N LEU A 169 9.10 7.26 -22.88
CA LEU A 169 10.55 7.23 -23.18
C LEU A 169 11.22 8.61 -23.25
N SER A 170 10.47 9.70 -23.34
CA SER A 170 11.08 11.03 -23.20
C SER A 170 11.32 11.39 -21.73
N ASP A 171 10.45 10.94 -20.82
CA ASP A 171 10.46 11.41 -19.43
C ASP A 171 11.36 10.54 -18.51
N GLU A 172 11.55 9.26 -18.82
CA GLU A 172 12.33 8.31 -17.99
C GLU A 172 13.85 8.58 -17.98
N VAL A 173 14.41 9.10 -19.08
CA VAL A 173 15.86 9.35 -19.18
C VAL A 173 16.26 10.71 -18.60
N GLU A 174 15.32 11.65 -18.47
CA GLU A 174 15.64 12.98 -17.93
C GLU A 174 15.58 13.07 -16.40
N HIS A 175 14.90 12.16 -15.69
CA HIS A 175 14.70 12.29 -14.23
C HIS A 175 15.50 11.32 -13.35
N SER A 176 16.03 10.22 -13.90
CA SER A 176 16.81 9.24 -13.11
C SER A 176 18.13 9.81 -12.57
N ALA A 177 18.72 10.78 -13.26
CA ALA A 177 19.94 11.47 -12.83
C ALA A 177 19.71 12.47 -11.67
N PHE A 178 18.46 12.71 -11.27
CA PHE A 178 18.09 13.73 -10.27
C PHE A 178 17.44 13.17 -9.00
N LEU A 179 17.68 11.89 -8.68
CA LEU A 179 17.07 11.22 -7.54
C LEU A 179 18.12 10.66 -6.59
N SER A 180 17.92 10.88 -5.29
CA SER A 180 18.76 10.28 -4.26
C SER A 180 18.31 8.85 -3.98
N GLU A 181 19.24 7.89 -4.07
CA GLU A 181 18.97 6.47 -3.80
C GLU A 181 18.80 6.15 -2.31
N ILE A 182 19.39 6.98 -1.44
CA ILE A 182 19.45 6.77 0.00
C ILE A 182 18.51 7.73 0.73
N GLU A 183 17.67 7.19 1.61
CA GLU A 183 16.83 7.99 2.51
C GLU A 183 17.68 8.57 3.66
N PRO A 184 17.70 9.90 3.85
CA PRO A 184 18.48 10.53 4.90
C PRO A 184 17.82 10.28 6.24
N LYS A 185 18.64 9.95 7.24
CA LYS A 185 18.14 9.71 8.60
C LYS A 185 18.04 11.00 9.39
N ASN A 186 18.91 11.96 9.06
CA ASN A 186 19.05 13.23 9.74
C ASN A 186 18.91 14.41 8.78
N ILE A 187 18.61 15.60 9.34
CA ILE A 187 18.45 16.83 8.57
C ILE A 187 19.77 17.24 7.93
N ASP A 188 20.90 17.05 8.62
CA ASP A 188 22.22 17.42 8.10
C ASP A 188 22.59 16.61 6.85
N GLU A 189 22.28 15.31 6.84
CA GLU A 189 22.44 14.45 5.65
C GLU A 189 21.54 14.91 4.50
N ALA A 190 20.30 15.31 4.82
CA ALA A 190 19.36 15.81 3.82
C ALA A 190 19.77 17.18 3.25
N LEU A 191 20.41 18.05 4.04
CA LEU A 191 20.91 19.35 3.61
C LEU A 191 22.22 19.25 2.80
N GLN A 192 22.96 18.15 2.92
CA GLN A 192 24.14 17.90 2.09
C GLN A 192 23.78 17.40 0.69
N ASN A 193 22.54 16.92 0.49
CA ASN A 193 22.11 16.35 -0.78
C ASN A 193 21.12 17.28 -1.50
N ASN A 194 21.52 17.77 -2.68
CA ASN A 194 20.71 18.69 -3.48
C ASN A 194 19.32 18.14 -3.82
N PHE A 195 19.16 16.83 -4.04
CA PHE A 195 17.87 16.24 -4.38
C PHE A 195 16.86 16.32 -3.24
N TRP A 196 17.35 16.20 -1.99
CA TRP A 196 16.51 16.36 -0.81
C TRP A 196 16.22 17.83 -0.50
N ILE A 197 17.14 18.75 -0.81
CA ILE A 197 16.87 20.19 -0.75
C ILE A 197 15.74 20.56 -1.72
N ILE A 198 15.83 20.11 -2.98
CA ILE A 198 14.78 20.35 -3.98
C ILE A 198 13.43 19.79 -3.48
N ALA A 199 13.41 18.58 -2.93
CA ALA A 199 12.18 18.00 -2.38
C ALA A 199 11.61 18.82 -1.19
N LYS A 200 12.46 19.41 -0.33
CA LYS A 200 12.04 20.30 0.76
C LYS A 200 11.47 21.61 0.21
N GLU A 201 12.13 22.20 -0.80
CA GLU A 201 11.66 23.42 -1.47
C GLU A 201 10.33 23.20 -2.19
N GLU A 202 10.14 22.06 -2.88
CA GLU A 202 8.87 21.71 -3.49
C GLU A 202 7.70 21.71 -2.48
N GLU A 203 7.94 21.18 -1.28
CA GLU A 203 6.94 21.16 -0.20
C GLU A 203 6.65 22.59 0.30
N LEU A 204 7.69 23.40 0.59
CA LEU A 204 7.49 24.78 1.05
C LEU A 204 6.81 25.64 -0.02
N ASN A 205 7.11 25.41 -1.29
CA ASN A 205 6.44 26.09 -2.40
C ASN A 205 4.94 25.74 -2.46
N GLN A 206 4.54 24.51 -2.12
CA GLN A 206 3.12 24.18 -1.96
C GLN A 206 2.49 24.96 -0.80
N PHE A 207 3.23 25.15 0.28
CA PHE A 207 2.71 25.87 1.45
C PHE A 207 2.45 27.35 1.12
N ILE A 208 3.35 27.96 0.35
CA ILE A 208 3.20 29.33 -0.15
C ILE A 208 1.99 29.42 -1.09
N ARG A 209 1.88 28.51 -2.06
CA ARG A 209 0.75 28.50 -3.02
C ARG A 209 -0.61 28.33 -2.35
N ASN A 210 -0.67 27.52 -1.29
CA ASN A 210 -1.90 27.20 -0.57
C ASN A 210 -2.19 28.14 0.61
N ASP A 211 -1.36 29.17 0.83
CA ASP A 211 -1.43 30.12 1.94
C ASP A 211 -1.59 29.43 3.30
N ILE A 212 -0.71 28.45 3.59
CA ILE A 212 -0.82 27.60 4.78
C ILE A 212 -0.51 28.36 6.07
N TRP A 213 0.44 29.28 6.03
CA TRP A 213 0.93 29.98 7.21
C TRP A 213 1.42 31.39 6.90
N GLU A 214 1.66 32.18 7.94
CA GLU A 214 2.27 33.50 7.87
C GLU A 214 3.38 33.63 8.91
N LEU A 215 4.50 34.28 8.54
CA LEU A 215 5.61 34.52 9.46
C LEU A 215 5.26 35.70 10.37
N VAL A 216 5.30 35.49 11.69
CA VAL A 216 4.93 36.49 12.70
C VAL A 216 5.96 36.56 13.82
N THR A 217 5.95 37.67 14.57
CA THR A 217 6.76 37.80 15.78
C THR A 217 6.38 36.72 16.78
N ARG A 218 7.38 36.17 17.48
CA ARG A 218 7.17 35.13 18.48
C ARG A 218 6.28 35.64 19.61
N PRO A 219 5.10 35.04 19.85
CA PRO A 219 4.26 35.39 20.99
C PRO A 219 4.92 34.91 22.29
N HIS A 220 4.83 35.71 23.37
CA HIS A 220 5.46 35.39 24.65
C HIS A 220 4.67 34.37 25.49
N ASP A 221 3.34 34.32 25.34
CA ASP A 221 2.44 33.55 26.20
C ASP A 221 1.69 32.42 25.46
N GLN A 222 2.24 31.91 24.35
CA GLN A 222 1.62 30.86 23.54
C GLN A 222 2.55 29.67 23.36
N ASN A 223 1.95 28.48 23.29
CA ASN A 223 2.69 27.26 23.01
C ASN A 223 3.11 27.23 21.53
N ILE A 224 4.38 26.97 21.26
CA ILE A 224 4.94 26.91 19.91
C ILE A 224 5.30 25.47 19.62
N ILE A 225 4.70 24.91 18.58
CA ILE A 225 4.88 23.51 18.21
C ILE A 225 6.13 23.37 17.33
N GLY A 226 7.03 22.46 17.69
CA GLY A 226 8.20 22.17 16.85
C GLY A 226 7.80 21.58 15.49
N THR A 227 8.63 21.78 14.48
CA THR A 227 8.45 21.14 13.16
C THR A 227 9.50 20.05 12.95
N LYS A 228 9.19 19.08 12.09
CA LYS A 228 10.10 17.99 11.73
C LYS A 228 9.94 17.62 10.26
N TRP A 229 11.06 17.41 9.59
CA TRP A 229 11.09 16.86 8.24
C TRP A 229 10.95 15.34 8.25
N VAL A 230 10.12 14.82 7.34
CA VAL A 230 9.97 13.39 7.07
C VAL A 230 10.32 13.15 5.61
N TYR A 231 11.31 12.27 5.39
CA TYR A 231 11.82 11.93 4.07
C TYR A 231 11.34 10.55 3.66
N LYS A 232 10.97 10.39 2.39
CA LYS A 232 10.57 9.09 1.84
C LYS A 232 10.84 9.01 0.35
N ASN A 233 11.47 7.93 -0.08
CA ASN A 233 11.60 7.58 -1.48
C ASN A 233 10.32 6.90 -1.97
N LYS A 234 9.81 7.38 -3.09
CA LYS A 234 8.74 6.73 -3.84
C LYS A 234 9.38 5.78 -4.83
N LEU A 235 8.98 4.53 -4.75
CA LEU A 235 9.40 3.44 -5.61
C LEU A 235 8.29 3.17 -6.63
N ASP A 236 8.66 2.79 -7.84
CA ASP A 236 7.73 2.18 -8.79
C ASP A 236 7.49 0.69 -8.47
N ASP A 237 6.68 0.03 -9.31
CA ASP A 237 6.40 -1.39 -9.21
C ASP A 237 7.63 -2.28 -9.48
N SER A 238 8.68 -1.73 -10.11
CA SER A 238 9.96 -2.41 -10.37
C SER A 238 10.96 -2.27 -9.22
N GLY A 239 10.64 -1.45 -8.21
CA GLY A 239 11.53 -1.12 -7.09
C GLY A 239 12.51 0.01 -7.37
N SER A 240 12.41 0.67 -8.52
CA SER A 240 13.21 1.83 -8.90
C SER A 240 12.68 3.11 -8.25
N ILE A 241 13.57 3.98 -7.79
CA ILE A 241 13.17 5.25 -7.17
C ILE A 241 12.71 6.22 -8.26
N ILE A 242 11.46 6.67 -8.14
CA ILE A 242 10.84 7.63 -9.07
C ILE A 242 10.78 9.05 -8.52
N ARG A 243 10.82 9.21 -7.19
CA ARG A 243 10.72 10.54 -6.57
C ARG A 243 11.19 10.55 -5.13
N ASN A 244 12.01 11.54 -4.77
CA ASN A 244 12.27 11.90 -3.38
C ASN A 244 11.12 12.77 -2.86
N LYS A 245 10.48 12.38 -1.75
CA LYS A 245 9.38 13.14 -1.14
C LYS A 245 9.76 13.58 0.27
N ALA A 246 9.90 14.88 0.46
CA ALA A 246 9.99 15.49 1.78
C ALA A 246 8.61 15.97 2.21
N ARG A 247 8.29 15.86 3.51
CA ARG A 247 7.11 16.48 4.11
C ARG A 247 7.51 17.19 5.39
N LEU A 248 6.97 18.38 5.59
CA LEU A 248 7.09 19.06 6.87
C LEU A 248 5.89 18.71 7.76
N VAL A 249 6.18 18.24 8.95
CA VAL A 249 5.20 17.73 9.90
C VAL A 249 5.34 18.49 11.21
N ALA A 250 4.23 18.94 11.79
CA ALA A 250 4.17 19.49 13.13
C ALA A 250 4.33 18.38 14.16
N GLN A 251 5.05 18.66 15.25
CA GLN A 251 5.25 17.73 16.36
C GLN A 251 4.01 17.63 17.26
N GLY A 252 2.84 17.30 16.70
CA GLY A 252 1.56 17.33 17.42
C GLY A 252 1.43 16.37 18.61
N TYR A 253 2.40 15.48 18.84
CA TYR A 253 2.49 14.72 20.09
C TYR A 253 2.69 15.62 21.33
N THR A 254 3.16 16.85 21.15
CA THR A 254 3.27 17.86 22.22
C THR A 254 1.94 18.53 22.54
N GLN A 255 0.90 18.36 21.71
CA GLN A 255 -0.43 18.96 21.95
C GLN A 255 -1.21 18.21 23.04
N ILE A 256 -1.83 18.98 23.92
CA ILE A 256 -2.67 18.52 25.02
C ILE A 256 -4.14 18.78 24.68
N GLU A 257 -4.96 17.74 24.78
CA GLU A 257 -6.42 17.82 24.59
C GLU A 257 -7.06 18.73 25.65
N GLY A 258 -8.03 19.55 25.26
CA GLY A 258 -8.68 20.56 26.11
C GLY A 258 -7.88 21.84 26.32
N ILE A 259 -6.63 21.91 25.84
CA ILE A 259 -5.80 23.13 25.87
C ILE A 259 -5.45 23.57 24.44
N ASN A 260 -4.91 22.66 23.63
CA ASN A 260 -4.42 22.96 22.28
C ASN A 260 -5.36 22.51 21.16
N PHE A 261 -6.34 21.67 21.48
CA PHE A 261 -7.41 21.25 20.59
C PHE A 261 -8.54 20.64 21.44
N GLU A 262 -9.78 20.72 20.99
CA GLU A 262 -10.93 20.20 21.73
C GLU A 262 -11.31 18.78 21.33
N GLU A 263 -11.39 18.50 20.02
CA GLU A 263 -11.71 17.16 19.52
C GLU A 263 -10.95 16.90 18.21
N SER A 264 -10.35 15.71 18.13
CA SER A 264 -9.50 15.29 17.01
C SER A 264 -10.12 14.19 16.14
N PHE A 265 -11.32 13.71 16.50
CA PHE A 265 -11.93 12.57 15.83
C PHE A 265 -12.42 12.93 14.42
N ALA A 266 -11.91 12.23 13.41
CA ALA A 266 -12.37 12.31 12.03
C ALA A 266 -13.11 11.01 11.65
N PRO A 267 -14.32 11.09 11.08
CA PRO A 267 -15.03 9.91 10.61
C PRO A 267 -14.29 9.24 9.44
N VAL A 268 -14.23 7.90 9.45
CA VAL A 268 -13.63 7.10 8.38
C VAL A 268 -14.65 6.10 7.86
N ALA A 269 -14.80 6.01 6.54
CA ALA A 269 -15.72 5.06 5.93
C ALA A 269 -15.34 3.62 6.31
N ARG A 270 -16.34 2.87 6.76
CA ARG A 270 -16.16 1.45 7.06
C ARG A 270 -16.10 0.65 5.77
N LEU A 271 -15.35 -0.45 5.78
CA LEU A 271 -15.27 -1.35 4.62
C LEU A 271 -16.64 -1.92 4.24
N GLU A 272 -17.53 -2.11 5.21
CA GLU A 272 -18.91 -2.53 4.97
C GLU A 272 -19.70 -1.49 4.17
N ALA A 273 -19.51 -0.19 4.45
CA ALA A 273 -20.16 0.89 3.72
C ALA A 273 -19.68 0.97 2.27
N ILE A 274 -18.35 0.86 2.07
CA ILE A 274 -17.75 0.82 0.72
C ILE A 274 -18.27 -0.39 -0.07
N ARG A 275 -18.32 -1.58 0.56
CA ARG A 275 -18.88 -2.80 -0.08
C ARG A 275 -20.35 -2.64 -0.43
N LEU A 276 -21.13 -2.02 0.44
CA LEU A 276 -22.54 -1.74 0.19
C LEU A 276 -22.72 -0.78 -0.99
N LEU A 277 -21.89 0.27 -1.07
CA LEU A 277 -21.88 1.20 -2.20
C LEU A 277 -21.55 0.49 -3.51
N LEU A 278 -20.52 -0.37 -3.53
CA LEU A 278 -20.18 -1.17 -4.71
C LEU A 278 -21.35 -2.06 -5.15
N ALA A 279 -21.98 -2.78 -4.22
CA ALA A 279 -23.15 -3.61 -4.50
C ALA A 279 -24.33 -2.78 -5.03
N PHE A 280 -24.57 -1.61 -4.45
CA PHE A 280 -25.63 -0.69 -4.87
C PHE A 280 -25.37 -0.12 -6.27
N ALA A 281 -24.13 0.24 -6.59
CA ALA A 281 -23.74 0.70 -7.92
C ALA A 281 -23.95 -0.38 -8.98
N CYS A 282 -23.63 -1.64 -8.68
CA CYS A 282 -23.95 -2.77 -9.56
C CYS A 282 -25.46 -2.96 -9.74
N PHE A 283 -26.24 -2.84 -8.66
CA PHE A 283 -27.70 -2.99 -8.71
C PHE A 283 -28.38 -1.87 -9.52
N LYS A 284 -27.91 -0.63 -9.37
CA LYS A 284 -28.43 0.55 -10.09
C LYS A 284 -27.77 0.79 -11.45
N VAL A 285 -26.79 -0.03 -11.81
CA VAL A 285 -26.06 -0.01 -13.08
C VAL A 285 -25.45 1.38 -13.36
N PHE A 286 -24.62 1.87 -12.44
CA PHE A 286 -23.84 3.08 -12.66
C PHE A 286 -22.35 2.90 -12.34
N LYS A 287 -21.52 3.72 -12.98
CA LYS A 287 -20.06 3.69 -12.81
C LYS A 287 -19.64 4.46 -11.56
N LEU A 288 -18.70 3.89 -10.82
CA LEU A 288 -18.01 4.55 -9.73
C LEU A 288 -16.64 5.05 -10.20
N PHE A 289 -16.25 6.20 -9.69
CA PHE A 289 -14.98 6.87 -9.92
C PHE A 289 -14.30 7.08 -8.57
N GLN A 290 -12.98 6.99 -8.55
CA GLN A 290 -12.15 7.31 -7.40
C GLN A 290 -11.34 8.57 -7.71
N MET A 291 -11.30 9.51 -6.77
CA MET A 291 -10.36 10.62 -6.79
C MET A 291 -9.52 10.64 -5.53
N ASP A 292 -8.26 11.03 -5.67
CA ASP A 292 -7.31 11.28 -4.57
C ASP A 292 -7.09 12.79 -4.48
N VAL A 293 -7.33 13.38 -3.30
CA VAL A 293 -7.11 14.81 -3.08
C VAL A 293 -5.66 15.06 -2.70
N LYS A 294 -4.96 15.85 -3.52
CA LYS A 294 -3.56 16.18 -3.25
C LYS A 294 -3.44 17.03 -2.00
N SER A 295 -2.58 16.60 -1.09
CA SER A 295 -2.29 17.33 0.15
C SER A 295 -3.57 17.64 0.95
N ALA A 296 -4.52 16.70 0.96
CA ALA A 296 -5.86 16.83 1.55
C ALA A 296 -5.87 17.51 2.93
N PHE A 297 -5.01 17.07 3.85
CA PHE A 297 -4.95 17.69 5.18
C PHE A 297 -4.60 19.18 5.15
N LEU A 298 -3.74 19.63 4.24
CA LEU A 298 -3.37 21.05 4.13
C LEU A 298 -4.52 21.95 3.65
N ASN A 299 -5.65 21.38 3.23
CA ASN A 299 -6.84 22.14 2.85
C ASN A 299 -7.79 22.41 4.03
N GLY A 300 -7.60 21.74 5.18
CA GLY A 300 -8.41 21.97 6.37
C GLY A 300 -8.11 23.34 7.02
N TYR A 301 -9.14 24.11 7.34
CA TYR A 301 -8.98 25.37 8.09
C TYR A 301 -8.74 25.08 9.57
N ILE A 302 -8.04 25.99 10.23
CA ILE A 302 -7.82 25.95 11.67
C ILE A 302 -8.30 27.26 12.30
N ASP A 303 -9.21 27.15 13.27
CA ASP A 303 -9.77 28.33 13.96
C ASP A 303 -8.88 28.79 15.12
N GLN A 304 -8.01 27.91 15.62
CA GLN A 304 -7.14 28.18 16.76
C GLN A 304 -5.83 28.84 16.34
N TYR A 305 -5.31 29.74 17.19
CA TYR A 305 -3.99 30.35 17.03
C TYR A 305 -2.89 29.32 17.29
N VAL A 306 -2.60 28.48 16.29
CA VAL A 306 -1.52 27.51 16.35
C VAL A 306 -0.26 28.11 15.73
N PHE A 307 0.81 28.11 16.50
CA PHE A 307 2.12 28.58 16.09
C PHE A 307 3.08 27.40 15.96
N VAL A 308 3.89 27.41 14.91
CA VAL A 308 4.92 26.40 14.68
C VAL A 308 6.30 27.03 14.48
N GLU A 309 7.34 26.32 14.92
CA GLU A 309 8.72 26.72 14.68
C GLU A 309 9.04 26.73 13.19
N GLN A 310 10.00 27.56 12.79
CA GLN A 310 10.46 27.60 11.41
C GLN A 310 11.03 26.23 10.97
N PRO A 311 10.87 25.84 9.70
CA PRO A 311 11.38 24.57 9.23
C PRO A 311 12.90 24.53 9.36
N THR A 312 13.43 23.51 10.05
CA THR A 312 14.86 23.41 10.31
C THR A 312 15.67 23.40 9.01
N GLY A 313 16.66 24.29 8.95
CA GLY A 313 17.51 24.52 7.77
C GLY A 313 16.90 25.44 6.71
N PHE A 314 15.73 26.03 6.97
CA PHE A 314 15.04 27.01 6.11
C PHE A 314 14.53 28.21 6.94
N GLU A 315 15.29 28.59 7.97
CA GLU A 315 14.97 29.74 8.82
C GLU A 315 15.25 31.07 8.11
N SER A 316 14.44 32.08 8.40
CA SER A 316 14.63 33.43 7.87
C SER A 316 15.84 34.12 8.51
N ILE A 317 16.82 34.50 7.68
CA ILE A 317 18.01 35.25 8.11
C ILE A 317 17.61 36.61 8.71
N ASN A 318 16.61 37.27 8.13
CA ASN A 318 16.14 38.58 8.58
C ASN A 318 15.32 38.48 9.87
N PHE A 319 14.66 37.34 10.10
CA PHE A 319 13.72 37.14 11.19
C PHE A 319 13.96 35.80 11.90
N PRO A 320 15.13 35.58 12.51
CA PRO A 320 15.51 34.28 13.06
C PRO A 320 14.62 33.87 14.25
N ASN A 321 14.16 34.85 15.04
CA ASN A 321 13.33 34.59 16.22
C ASN A 321 11.83 34.50 15.92
N HIS A 322 11.40 34.67 14.67
CA HIS A 322 9.98 34.61 14.30
C HIS A 322 9.47 33.17 14.22
N VAL A 323 8.16 33.01 14.22
CA VAL A 323 7.46 31.72 14.13
C VAL A 323 6.38 31.79 13.05
N TYR A 324 5.93 30.65 12.56
CA TYR A 324 4.83 30.59 11.62
C TYR A 324 3.50 30.44 12.35
N LYS A 325 2.56 31.33 12.09
CA LYS A 325 1.16 31.18 12.49
C LYS A 325 0.41 30.42 11.40
N LEU A 326 -0.25 29.33 11.77
CA LEU A 326 -1.00 28.51 10.82
C LEU A 326 -2.35 29.16 10.49
N LYS A 327 -2.68 29.17 9.19
CA LYS A 327 -4.00 29.49 8.64
C LYS A 327 -4.78 28.22 8.28
N LYS A 328 -4.05 27.16 7.95
CA LYS A 328 -4.58 25.81 7.65
C LYS A 328 -3.82 24.77 8.46
N VAL A 329 -4.44 23.62 8.67
CA VAL A 329 -3.83 22.54 9.48
C VAL A 329 -2.61 21.95 8.77
N LEU A 330 -1.59 21.63 9.56
CA LEU A 330 -0.40 20.91 9.11
C LEU A 330 -0.49 19.41 9.39
N TYR A 331 0.27 18.63 8.63
CA TYR A 331 0.50 17.23 8.95
C TYR A 331 1.01 17.06 10.39
N GLY A 332 0.57 16.00 11.06
CA GLY A 332 1.03 15.66 12.40
C GLY A 332 0.34 16.39 13.54
N LEU A 333 -0.43 17.45 13.27
CA LEU A 333 -1.39 17.96 14.24
C LEU A 333 -2.48 16.93 14.47
N LYS A 334 -2.92 16.79 15.72
CA LYS A 334 -3.93 15.78 16.10
C LYS A 334 -5.27 16.03 15.42
N GLU A 335 -5.62 17.29 15.17
CA GLU A 335 -6.90 17.70 14.58
C GLU A 335 -6.90 17.73 13.03
N ALA A 336 -5.76 17.53 12.37
CA ALA A 336 -5.64 17.71 10.92
C ALA A 336 -6.63 16.85 10.09
N PRO A 337 -6.83 15.54 10.39
CA PRO A 337 -7.80 14.74 9.65
C PRO A 337 -9.24 15.24 9.82
N ARG A 338 -9.58 15.77 11.01
CA ARG A 338 -10.92 16.27 11.31
C ARG A 338 -11.18 17.58 10.58
N ALA A 339 -10.25 18.52 10.66
CA ALA A 339 -10.34 19.80 9.96
C ALA A 339 -10.51 19.64 8.44
N TRP A 340 -9.79 18.67 7.85
CA TRP A 340 -9.99 18.30 6.44
C TRP A 340 -11.40 17.79 6.18
N TYR A 341 -11.85 16.81 6.98
CA TYR A 341 -13.18 16.24 6.82
C TYR A 341 -14.30 17.29 7.00
N ASP A 342 -14.18 18.19 7.96
CA ASP A 342 -15.16 19.25 8.23
C ASP A 342 -15.18 20.27 7.08
N ARG A 343 -14.02 20.61 6.53
CA ARG A 343 -13.91 21.48 5.34
C ARG A 343 -14.62 20.86 4.13
N LEU A 344 -14.35 19.59 3.87
CA LEU A 344 -14.97 18.88 2.75
C LEU A 344 -16.47 18.66 2.98
N SER A 345 -16.87 18.29 4.20
CA SER A 345 -18.28 18.10 4.57
C SER A 345 -19.08 19.39 4.41
N THR A 346 -18.54 20.53 4.88
CA THR A 346 -19.19 21.84 4.73
C THR A 346 -19.36 22.22 3.26
N PHE A 347 -18.31 22.06 2.46
CA PHE A 347 -18.36 22.29 1.01
C PHE A 347 -19.45 21.45 0.32
N LEU A 348 -19.50 20.15 0.61
CA LEU A 348 -20.52 19.28 0.01
C LEU A 348 -21.93 19.69 0.43
N ILE A 349 -22.14 20.08 1.69
CA ILE A 349 -23.44 20.55 2.19
C ILE A 349 -23.86 21.85 1.49
N GLU A 350 -22.95 22.80 1.27
CA GLU A 350 -23.21 24.04 0.51
C GLU A 350 -23.65 23.73 -0.92
N TYR A 351 -23.07 22.70 -1.55
CA TYR A 351 -23.50 22.18 -2.84
C TYR A 351 -24.74 21.27 -2.79
N SER A 352 -25.53 21.37 -1.72
CA SER A 352 -26.81 20.69 -1.52
C SER A 352 -26.72 19.16 -1.42
N PHE A 353 -25.56 18.62 -1.03
CA PHE A 353 -25.46 17.21 -0.65
C PHE A 353 -26.01 16.99 0.76
N ARG A 354 -26.72 15.88 0.94
CA ARG A 354 -27.20 15.45 2.25
C ARG A 354 -26.25 14.43 2.83
N LYS A 355 -25.78 14.70 4.04
CA LYS A 355 -24.95 13.79 4.84
C LYS A 355 -25.78 12.60 5.32
N GLY A 356 -25.19 11.40 5.27
CA GLY A 356 -25.81 10.18 5.76
C GLY A 356 -26.04 10.22 7.28
N LYS A 357 -27.18 9.69 7.73
CA LYS A 357 -27.53 9.64 9.16
C LYS A 357 -26.79 8.56 9.93
N VAL A 358 -26.54 7.41 9.28
CA VAL A 358 -25.88 6.25 9.89
C VAL A 358 -24.38 6.30 9.62
N ASP A 359 -24.01 6.54 8.37
CA ASP A 359 -22.63 6.77 7.95
C ASP A 359 -22.44 8.24 7.60
N THR A 360 -21.68 8.95 8.42
CA THR A 360 -21.40 10.37 8.23
C THR A 360 -20.42 10.62 7.08
N THR A 361 -19.72 9.61 6.59
CA THR A 361 -18.79 9.72 5.44
C THR A 361 -19.49 9.54 4.09
N LEU A 362 -20.79 9.19 4.10
CA LEU A 362 -21.64 9.07 2.93
C LEU A 362 -22.40 10.37 2.67
N PHE A 363 -22.37 10.86 1.44
CA PHE A 363 -23.09 12.04 0.97
C PHE A 363 -23.93 11.69 -0.25
N ILE A 364 -25.17 12.19 -0.28
CA ILE A 364 -26.16 11.86 -1.29
C ILE A 364 -26.87 13.11 -1.78
N LYS A 365 -27.00 13.27 -3.09
CA LYS A 365 -27.83 14.32 -3.69
C LYS A 365 -28.74 13.72 -4.77
N ASN A 366 -30.00 14.12 -4.75
CA ASN A 366 -30.98 13.75 -5.77
C ASN A 366 -31.22 14.97 -6.66
N ILE A 367 -31.18 14.78 -7.98
CA ILE A 367 -31.43 15.81 -8.97
C ILE A 367 -32.49 15.26 -9.94
N GLY A 368 -33.75 15.62 -9.73
CA GLY A 368 -34.86 14.96 -10.41
C GLY A 368 -34.91 13.47 -10.08
N ASP A 369 -34.90 12.64 -11.10
CA ASP A 369 -34.85 11.17 -10.97
C ASP A 369 -33.41 10.63 -10.80
N ASP A 370 -32.40 11.49 -11.00
CA ASP A 370 -31.00 11.11 -10.90
C ASP A 370 -30.46 11.20 -9.47
N LEU A 371 -29.53 10.30 -9.17
CA LEU A 371 -28.92 10.14 -7.86
C LEU A 371 -27.41 10.16 -8.00
N ILE A 372 -26.74 11.03 -7.23
CA ILE A 372 -25.29 11.02 -7.04
C ILE A 372 -24.97 10.66 -5.59
N ILE A 373 -24.03 9.73 -5.44
CA ILE A 373 -23.53 9.23 -4.16
C ILE A 373 -22.02 9.46 -4.09
N ILE A 374 -21.56 9.90 -2.92
CA ILE A 374 -20.16 10.12 -2.61
C ILE A 374 -19.86 9.44 -1.27
N GLN A 375 -18.77 8.69 -1.21
CA GLN A 375 -18.23 8.07 0.00
C GLN A 375 -16.80 8.55 0.19
N ILE A 376 -16.53 9.13 1.36
CA ILE A 376 -15.23 9.70 1.71
C ILE A 376 -14.46 8.69 2.56
N TYR A 377 -13.23 8.37 2.16
CA TYR A 377 -12.29 7.57 2.92
C TYR A 377 -10.97 8.35 3.08
N VAL A 378 -10.89 9.19 4.10
CA VAL A 378 -9.72 10.04 4.38
C VAL A 378 -9.42 10.97 3.18
N ASP A 379 -8.40 10.63 2.37
CA ASP A 379 -7.96 11.41 1.21
C ASP A 379 -8.59 10.91 -0.10
N ASP A 380 -9.12 9.69 -0.09
CA ASP A 380 -9.81 9.05 -1.21
C ASP A 380 -11.31 9.39 -1.20
N ILE A 381 -11.85 9.73 -2.37
CA ILE A 381 -13.27 9.98 -2.55
C ILE A 381 -13.79 9.05 -3.65
N LEU A 382 -14.64 8.11 -3.26
CA LEU A 382 -15.36 7.23 -4.18
C LEU A 382 -16.73 7.83 -4.47
N PHE A 383 -17.05 8.07 -5.74
CA PHE A 383 -18.32 8.70 -6.10
C PHE A 383 -18.89 8.11 -7.39
N GLY A 384 -20.20 8.24 -7.58
CA GLY A 384 -20.85 7.83 -8.80
C GLY A 384 -22.29 8.30 -8.85
N SER A 385 -22.86 8.27 -10.05
CA SER A 385 -24.19 8.79 -10.31
C SER A 385 -24.91 7.96 -11.36
N THR A 386 -26.23 7.83 -11.25
CA THR A 386 -27.09 7.21 -12.28
C THR A 386 -26.96 7.91 -13.64
N ASN A 387 -26.61 9.19 -13.62
CA ASN A 387 -26.29 9.97 -14.80
C ASN A 387 -24.80 10.35 -14.79
N GLU A 388 -24.05 9.83 -15.77
CA GLU A 388 -22.61 9.99 -15.90
C GLU A 388 -22.18 11.47 -16.00
N ARG A 389 -23.05 12.33 -16.55
CA ARG A 389 -22.79 13.78 -16.61
C ARG A 389 -22.60 14.40 -15.23
N LEU A 390 -23.40 13.99 -14.24
CA LEU A 390 -23.28 14.50 -12.87
C LEU A 390 -21.95 14.10 -12.21
N SER A 391 -21.43 12.91 -12.54
CA SER A 391 -20.10 12.48 -12.09
C SER A 391 -19.00 13.39 -12.67
N HIS A 392 -19.09 13.76 -13.95
CA HIS A 392 -18.13 14.69 -14.56
C HIS A 392 -18.23 16.11 -14.00
N GLU A 393 -19.45 16.60 -13.77
CA GLU A 393 -19.67 17.90 -13.14
C GLU A 393 -19.12 17.93 -11.72
N PHE A 394 -19.32 16.87 -10.94
CA PHE A 394 -18.76 16.73 -9.60
C PHE A 394 -17.22 16.68 -9.61
N SER A 395 -16.61 15.91 -10.52
CA SER A 395 -15.14 15.86 -10.66
C SER A 395 -14.55 17.23 -11.02
N SER A 396 -15.20 17.98 -11.93
CA SER A 396 -14.77 19.34 -12.28
C SER A 396 -14.95 20.30 -11.12
N LEU A 397 -16.02 20.17 -10.33
CA LEU A 397 -16.26 20.97 -9.14
C LEU A 397 -15.15 20.76 -8.11
N MET A 398 -14.85 19.50 -7.79
CA MET A 398 -13.81 19.14 -6.82
C MET A 398 -12.43 19.62 -7.27
N SER A 399 -12.09 19.49 -8.55
CA SER A 399 -10.78 19.90 -9.09
C SER A 399 -10.57 21.42 -9.15
N LYS A 400 -11.66 22.19 -9.10
CA LYS A 400 -11.58 23.67 -9.01
C LYS A 400 -11.33 24.14 -7.58
N GLU A 401 -11.82 23.38 -6.62
CA GLU A 401 -11.75 23.72 -5.20
C GLU A 401 -10.50 23.16 -4.50
N PHE A 402 -10.13 21.91 -4.79
CA PHE A 402 -9.10 21.15 -4.07
C PHE A 402 -7.98 20.61 -4.95
#